data_AF-A0A544VRZ9-F1
#
_entry.id   AF-A0A544VRZ9-F1
#
_cell.length_a   1.000
_cell.length_b   1.000
_cell.length_c   1.000
_cell.angle_alpha   90.00
_cell.angle_beta   90.00
_cell.angle_gamma   90.00
#
_symmetry.space_group_name_H-M   'P 1'
#
loop_
_entity.id
_entity.type
_entity.pdbx_description
1 polymer ?
#
loop_
_entity_poly.entity_id
_entity_poly.type
_entity_poly.pdbx_seq_one_letter_code
_entity_poly.pdbx_strand_id
1 'polypeptide(L)'
;MADDSSSILLLADPGAPAAIAERLSDTLPRALTNTVGAEDEWDVSVRRHAYPIGEDDAVSDVVDALDLDAESDDIVIYLTDQPRRDGTTPVIADISVPDRLGVISIPGMGGLFIDRRVRSLARTVVAEVSREAGDRGAPMMRMTRTQDDDDLIRYLAPSAFSRLRLLTGMVYANRPWRLALGMSKVLMAAFATGVVSLAYPTMWQLSDTMGPWRLSAVTLLATAALIIWLIVEHDLWERPTSDEERERAVLYNASTVVTLTIGVVIFHAGLFILLLVTAWWTIPPQMVSQNIGHPVGPSTLLLMAWLVAGVATLGGALGSGMEDDEAVKAATYGARQRKRFS
;
A
#
# COMPACT_ATOMS: atom_id res chain seq x y z
N MET A 1 30.01 18.13 32.22
CA MET A 1 29.16 18.66 31.13
C MET A 1 28.35 17.48 30.66
N ALA A 2 27.08 17.43 31.03
CA ALA A 2 26.14 16.52 30.40
C ALA A 2 25.95 17.05 28.97
N ASP A 3 26.02 16.14 28.02
CA ASP A 3 25.74 16.39 26.62
C ASP A 3 24.23 16.62 26.52
N ASP A 4 23.79 17.86 26.28
CA ASP A 4 22.37 18.24 26.24
C ASP A 4 21.80 17.85 24.85
N SER A 5 21.93 16.58 24.48
CA SER A 5 21.39 16.05 23.24
C SER A 5 19.90 15.78 23.41
N SER A 6 19.07 16.55 22.70
CA SER A 6 17.64 16.31 22.64
C SER A 6 17.35 15.00 21.92
N SER A 7 16.47 14.17 22.48
CA SER A 7 16.22 12.80 21.99
C SER A 7 14.83 12.67 21.35
N ILE A 8 14.75 11.98 20.21
CA ILE A 8 13.47 11.65 19.54
C ILE A 8 13.37 10.14 19.34
N LEU A 9 12.28 9.56 19.85
CA LEU A 9 11.94 8.17 19.60
C LEU A 9 10.92 8.07 18.46
N LEU A 10 11.31 7.40 17.37
CA LEU A 10 10.40 7.02 16.29
C LEU A 10 9.84 5.62 16.58
N LEU A 11 8.60 5.59 17.07
CA LEU A 11 7.83 4.35 17.16
C LEU A 11 7.18 4.08 15.80
N ALA A 12 7.25 2.86 15.29
CA ALA A 12 6.69 2.56 13.97
C ALA A 12 6.08 1.17 13.87
N ASP A 13 4.90 1.12 13.24
CA ASP A 13 4.26 -0.14 12.87
C ASP A 13 5.14 -0.94 11.87
N PRO A 14 5.15 -2.28 11.96
CA PRO A 14 5.90 -3.11 11.04
C PRO A 14 5.51 -2.88 9.57
N GLY A 15 6.50 -2.97 8.66
CA GLY A 15 6.28 -2.88 7.23
C GLY A 15 6.66 -1.52 6.64
N ALA A 16 5.68 -0.82 6.05
CA ALA A 16 5.94 0.48 5.41
C ALA A 16 6.30 1.60 6.40
N PRO A 17 5.62 1.75 7.56
CA PRO A 17 5.97 2.79 8.53
C PRO A 17 7.37 2.61 9.11
N ALA A 18 7.75 1.39 9.52
CA ALA A 18 9.11 1.08 9.99
C ALA A 18 10.20 1.45 8.97
N ALA A 19 9.99 1.10 7.69
CA ALA A 19 10.95 1.45 6.64
C ALA A 19 11.05 2.98 6.44
N ILE A 20 9.94 3.72 6.62
CA ILE A 20 9.95 5.19 6.57
C ILE A 20 10.66 5.77 7.80
N ALA A 21 10.41 5.21 8.99
CA ALA A 21 11.04 5.62 10.24
C ALA A 21 12.57 5.52 10.17
N GLU A 22 13.09 4.42 9.62
CA GLU A 22 14.54 4.24 9.40
C GLU A 22 15.14 5.30 8.47
N ARG A 23 14.46 5.63 7.37
CA ARG A 23 14.92 6.72 6.49
C ARG A 23 14.76 8.09 7.16
N LEU A 24 13.78 8.23 8.04
CA LEU A 24 13.51 9.44 8.78
C LEU A 24 14.58 9.68 9.84
N SER A 25 15.04 8.66 10.58
CA SER A 25 16.12 8.79 11.57
C SER A 25 17.41 9.33 10.94
N ASP A 26 17.71 8.95 9.69
CA ASP A 26 18.89 9.45 8.98
C ASP A 26 18.75 10.91 8.48
N THR A 27 17.53 11.38 8.29
CA THR A 27 17.25 12.65 7.59
C THR A 27 16.68 13.73 8.49
N LEU A 28 16.00 13.37 9.57
CA LEU A 28 15.35 14.28 10.51
C LEU A 28 16.35 15.10 11.33
N PRO A 29 17.43 14.55 11.92
CA PRO A 29 18.41 15.34 12.68
C PRO A 29 18.95 16.50 11.83
N ARG A 30 19.42 16.19 10.62
CA ARG A 30 19.90 17.17 9.63
C ARG A 30 18.84 18.19 9.23
N ALA A 31 17.57 17.83 9.31
CA ALA A 31 16.47 18.74 8.98
C ALA A 31 16.18 19.75 10.11
N LEU A 32 16.37 19.33 11.36
CA LEU A 32 16.09 20.12 12.55
C LEU A 32 17.19 21.14 12.82
N THR A 33 18.47 20.73 12.71
CA THR A 33 19.64 21.62 12.84
C THR A 33 19.60 22.82 11.88
N ASN A 34 18.91 22.69 10.74
CA ASN A 34 18.81 23.72 9.71
C ASN A 34 17.63 24.69 9.91
N THR A 35 16.80 24.56 10.95
CA THR A 35 15.58 25.37 11.09
C THR A 35 15.27 25.77 12.52
N VAL A 36 15.49 24.86 13.47
CA VAL A 36 15.35 25.13 14.90
C VAL A 36 16.68 25.73 15.36
N GLY A 37 16.63 26.94 15.91
CA GLY A 37 17.83 27.72 16.19
C GLY A 37 18.66 27.14 17.32
N ALA A 38 19.80 26.55 16.93
CA ALA A 38 21.06 26.44 17.69
C ALA A 38 21.21 25.35 18.79
N GLU A 39 22.40 24.74 18.75
CA GLU A 39 23.17 24.01 19.78
C GLU A 39 22.89 22.52 20.08
N ASP A 40 21.66 22.01 19.94
CA ASP A 40 21.40 20.61 20.35
C ASP A 40 21.61 19.58 19.22
N GLU A 41 22.48 18.61 19.47
CA GLU A 41 22.62 17.42 18.64
C GLU A 41 21.41 16.51 18.88
N TRP A 42 20.53 16.40 17.88
CA TRP A 42 19.33 15.56 17.98
C TRP A 42 19.68 14.08 17.75
N ASP A 43 19.55 13.26 18.78
CA ASP A 43 19.60 11.81 18.63
C ASP A 43 18.22 11.27 18.25
N VAL A 44 18.17 10.44 17.20
CA VAL A 44 16.89 9.92 16.69
C VAL A 44 16.97 8.40 16.61
N SER A 45 16.25 7.74 17.50
CA SER A 45 16.19 6.30 17.60
C SER A 45 14.91 5.76 16.95
N VAL A 46 14.93 4.49 16.53
CA VAL A 46 13.76 3.83 15.91
C VAL A 46 13.43 2.55 16.64
N ARG A 47 12.17 2.41 17.05
CA ARG A 47 11.64 1.18 17.62
C ARG A 47 10.47 0.67 16.79
N ARG A 48 10.63 -0.57 16.32
CA ARG A 48 9.61 -1.26 15.53
C ARG A 48 8.71 -2.06 16.49
N HIS A 49 7.51 -1.57 16.73
CA HIS A 49 6.53 -2.26 17.57
C HIS A 49 5.11 -1.91 17.12
N ALA A 50 4.18 -2.86 17.26
CA ALA A 50 2.78 -2.69 16.91
C ALA A 50 1.92 -2.62 18.18
N TYR A 51 1.45 -1.42 18.52
CA TYR A 51 0.61 -1.15 19.70
C TYR A 51 -0.88 -1.31 19.39
N PRO A 52 -1.79 -1.65 20.32
CA PRO A 52 -3.20 -1.91 20.01
C PRO A 52 -4.05 -0.65 19.76
N ILE A 53 -3.62 0.23 18.85
CA ILE A 53 -4.28 1.50 18.50
C ILE A 53 -5.22 1.34 17.28
N GLY A 54 -6.46 1.77 17.44
CA GLY A 54 -7.52 1.84 16.43
C GLY A 54 -7.58 3.16 15.63
N GLU A 55 -8.44 3.17 14.61
CA GLU A 55 -8.60 4.29 13.66
C GLU A 55 -9.24 5.54 14.26
N ASP A 56 -10.13 5.35 15.24
CA ASP A 56 -10.89 6.40 15.93
C ASP A 56 -10.46 6.59 17.39
N ASP A 57 -9.46 5.83 17.84
CA ASP A 57 -8.99 5.88 19.22
C ASP A 57 -8.57 7.31 19.56
N ALA A 58 -9.00 7.77 20.73
CA ALA A 58 -8.61 9.09 21.21
C ALA A 58 -7.09 9.11 21.40
N VAL A 59 -6.49 10.29 21.31
CA VAL A 59 -5.04 10.41 21.50
C VAL A 59 -4.63 10.00 22.92
N SER A 60 -5.52 10.18 23.90
CA SER A 60 -5.35 9.63 25.25
C SER A 60 -5.20 8.10 25.25
N ASP A 61 -6.04 7.40 24.49
CA ASP A 61 -5.96 5.93 24.38
C ASP A 61 -4.63 5.50 23.73
N VAL A 62 -4.12 6.32 22.79
CA VAL A 62 -2.80 6.13 22.20
C VAL A 62 -1.69 6.33 23.22
N VAL A 63 -1.74 7.40 24.00
CA VAL A 63 -0.76 7.69 25.07
C VAL A 63 -0.71 6.53 26.06
N ASP A 64 -1.88 6.07 26.53
CA ASP A 64 -2.01 4.93 27.45
C ASP A 64 -1.45 3.63 26.85
N ALA A 65 -1.71 3.38 25.56
CA ALA A 65 -1.23 2.18 24.88
C ALA A 65 0.28 2.19 24.62
N LEU A 66 0.88 3.37 24.46
CA LEU A 66 2.32 3.52 24.22
C LEU A 66 3.13 3.50 25.53
N ASP A 67 2.49 3.67 26.68
CA ASP A 67 3.14 3.76 28.01
C ASP A 67 4.25 4.81 28.00
N LEU A 68 3.92 6.04 27.56
CA LEU A 68 4.89 7.11 27.36
C LEU A 68 5.65 7.49 28.63
N ASP A 69 5.06 7.28 29.81
CA ASP A 69 5.71 7.50 31.10
C ASP A 69 6.93 6.60 31.33
N ALA A 70 7.02 5.48 30.62
CA ALA A 70 8.16 4.57 30.65
C ALA A 70 9.27 4.96 29.66
N GLU A 71 9.01 5.89 28.73
CA GLU A 71 9.98 6.36 27.74
C GLU A 71 10.77 7.55 28.27
N SER A 72 12.10 7.52 28.10
CA SER A 72 12.99 8.59 28.55
C SER A 72 13.26 9.66 27.49
N ASP A 73 12.78 9.45 26.26
CA ASP A 73 13.02 10.34 25.13
C ASP A 73 12.20 11.63 25.23
N ASP A 74 12.76 12.75 24.77
CA ASP A 74 12.12 14.07 24.91
C ASP A 74 10.87 14.21 24.03
N ILE A 75 10.84 13.57 22.88
CA ILE A 75 9.72 13.61 21.93
C ILE A 75 9.50 12.21 21.35
N VAL A 76 8.25 11.77 21.33
CA VAL A 76 7.85 10.51 20.71
C VAL A 76 7.06 10.78 19.44
N ILE A 77 7.47 10.20 18.31
CA ILE A 77 6.74 10.25 17.05
C ILE A 77 6.32 8.83 16.68
N TYR A 78 5.02 8.59 16.67
CA TYR A 78 4.44 7.31 16.30
C TYR A 78 3.96 7.30 14.84
N LEU A 79 4.51 6.41 14.02
CA LEU A 79 4.19 6.22 12.61
C LEU A 79 3.32 4.98 12.43
N THR A 80 2.05 5.18 12.09
CA THR A 80 1.08 4.08 11.96
C THR A 80 0.70 3.76 10.51
N ASP A 81 0.46 2.47 10.23
CA ASP A 81 -0.17 2.01 8.98
C ASP A 81 -1.70 2.10 9.00
N GLN A 82 -2.30 2.48 10.14
CA GLN A 82 -3.74 2.72 10.25
C GLN A 82 -4.12 4.10 9.71
N PRO A 83 -5.24 4.21 8.98
CA PRO A 83 -5.83 5.51 8.72
C PRO A 83 -6.38 6.09 10.03
N ARG A 84 -6.05 7.36 10.32
CA ARG A 84 -6.63 8.11 11.44
C ARG A 84 -7.81 8.95 10.93
N ARG A 85 -8.88 9.08 11.71
CA ARG A 85 -10.06 9.87 11.33
C ARG A 85 -10.66 10.61 12.52
N ASP A 86 -11.36 11.67 12.17
CA ASP A 86 -12.28 12.39 13.06
C ASP A 86 -13.66 12.39 12.38
N GLY A 87 -14.52 11.48 12.83
CA GLY A 87 -15.74 11.11 12.12
C GLY A 87 -15.45 10.62 10.69
N THR A 88 -15.84 11.41 9.69
CA THR A 88 -15.62 11.10 8.26
C THR A 88 -14.41 11.83 7.66
N THR A 89 -13.72 12.64 8.45
CA THR A 89 -12.60 13.47 7.98
C THR A 89 -11.26 12.77 8.24
N PRO A 90 -10.42 12.54 7.21
CA PRO A 90 -9.09 11.97 7.39
C PRO A 90 -8.17 12.89 8.21
N VAL A 91 -7.59 12.34 9.26
CA VAL A 91 -6.57 12.99 10.10
C VAL A 91 -5.19 12.52 9.62
N ILE A 92 -4.29 13.46 9.36
CA ILE A 92 -2.93 13.15 8.90
C ILE A 92 -1.98 13.03 10.09
N ALA A 93 -2.13 13.90 11.08
CA ALA A 93 -1.43 13.78 12.34
C ALA A 93 -2.24 14.34 13.50
N ASP A 94 -2.01 13.75 14.66
CA ASP A 94 -2.45 14.22 15.96
C ASP A 94 -1.23 14.49 16.82
N ILE A 95 -1.21 15.61 17.54
CA ILE A 95 -0.08 16.04 18.35
C ILE A 95 -0.59 16.41 19.73
N SER A 96 -0.18 15.65 20.74
CA SER A 96 -0.36 16.00 22.14
C SER A 96 0.87 16.76 22.62
N VAL A 97 0.72 18.06 22.86
CA VAL A 97 1.79 18.89 23.45
C VAL A 97 2.09 18.50 24.90
N PRO A 98 1.09 18.20 25.77
CA PRO A 98 1.34 17.74 27.13
C PRO A 98 2.17 16.45 27.18
N ASP A 99 1.86 15.48 26.32
CA ASP A 99 2.50 14.16 26.30
C ASP A 99 3.72 14.09 25.38
N ARG A 100 4.07 15.22 24.73
CA ARG A 100 5.17 15.32 23.75
C ARG A 100 5.10 14.25 22.65
N LEU A 101 3.89 13.90 22.24
CA LEU A 101 3.58 12.84 21.29
C LEU A 101 3.09 13.41 19.96
N GLY A 102 3.64 12.94 18.85
CA GLY A 102 3.05 13.11 17.52
C GLY A 102 2.70 11.77 16.87
N VAL A 103 1.42 11.55 16.58
CA VAL A 103 0.93 10.39 15.84
C VAL A 103 0.77 10.77 14.37
N ILE A 104 1.47 10.09 13.47
CA ILE A 104 1.42 10.33 12.02
C ILE A 104 0.80 9.11 11.32
N SER A 105 -0.32 9.33 10.64
CA SER A 105 -0.97 8.32 9.81
C SER A 105 -0.35 8.29 8.41
N ILE A 106 0.41 7.23 8.10
CA ILE A 106 1.03 7.06 6.78
C ILE A 106 0.00 7.04 5.64
N PRO A 107 -1.15 6.33 5.76
CA PRO A 107 -2.20 6.39 4.73
C PRO A 107 -2.71 7.82 4.47
N GLY A 108 -2.80 8.67 5.50
CA GLY A 108 -3.18 10.09 5.37
C GLY A 108 -2.20 10.91 4.52
N MET A 109 -0.95 10.46 4.37
CA MET A 109 0.06 11.12 3.55
C MET A 109 -0.18 10.96 2.03
N GLY A 110 -0.99 9.98 1.63
CA GLY A 110 -1.26 9.58 0.25
C GLY A 110 -0.17 8.69 -0.36
N GLY A 111 -0.24 8.43 -1.67
CA GLY A 111 0.66 7.47 -2.34
C GLY A 111 1.96 8.03 -2.94
N LEU A 112 2.20 9.35 -2.90
CA LEU A 112 3.33 9.99 -3.59
C LEU A 112 4.17 10.87 -2.66
N PHE A 113 5.49 10.84 -2.86
CA PHE A 113 6.48 11.61 -2.09
C PHE A 113 6.41 11.41 -0.57
N ILE A 114 5.95 10.25 -0.10
CA ILE A 114 5.62 9.98 1.31
C ILE A 114 6.78 10.36 2.24
N ASP A 115 8.01 9.93 1.95
CA ASP A 115 9.18 10.24 2.79
C ASP A 115 9.39 11.75 3.01
N ARG A 116 9.30 12.55 1.93
CA ARG A 116 9.45 14.02 2.03
C ARG A 116 8.33 14.62 2.87
N ARG A 117 7.12 14.10 2.70
CA ARG A 117 5.92 14.59 3.38
C ARG A 117 5.93 14.24 4.87
N VAL A 118 6.32 13.02 5.21
CA VAL A 118 6.47 12.55 6.59
C VAL A 118 7.58 13.32 7.28
N ARG A 119 8.73 13.53 6.63
CA ARG A 119 9.81 14.37 7.18
C ARG A 119 9.37 15.81 7.46
N SER A 120 8.59 16.40 6.55
CA SER A 120 8.03 17.74 6.76
C SER A 120 7.09 17.77 7.95
N LEU A 121 6.27 16.74 8.13
CA LEU A 121 5.30 16.67 9.23
C LEU A 121 5.97 16.37 10.56
N ALA A 122 6.97 15.50 10.60
CA ALA A 122 7.78 15.24 11.79
C ALA A 122 8.48 16.51 12.30
N ARG A 123 8.97 17.37 11.40
CA ARG A 123 9.47 18.71 11.78
C ARG A 123 8.40 19.58 12.42
N THR A 124 7.17 19.53 11.88
CA THR A 124 6.05 20.27 12.47
C THR A 124 5.67 19.73 13.84
N VAL A 125 5.69 18.41 14.04
CA VAL A 125 5.51 17.78 15.36
C VAL A 125 6.53 18.32 16.35
N VAL A 126 7.82 18.27 16.01
CA VAL A 126 8.89 18.76 16.89
C VAL A 126 8.69 20.24 17.22
N ALA A 127 8.39 21.09 16.23
CA ALA A 127 8.18 22.51 16.46
C ALA A 127 6.97 22.83 17.36
N GLU A 128 5.85 22.09 17.21
CA GLU A 128 4.65 22.27 18.03
C GLU A 128 4.87 21.78 19.47
N VAL A 129 5.54 20.64 19.65
CA VAL A 129 5.85 20.07 20.98
C VAL A 129 6.87 20.92 21.74
N SER A 130 7.94 21.38 21.08
CA SER A 130 8.98 22.21 21.70
C SER A 130 8.51 23.63 22.03
N ARG A 131 7.26 23.99 21.73
CA ARG A 131 6.67 25.33 21.95
C ARG A 131 7.51 26.49 21.39
N GLU A 132 8.36 26.23 20.40
CA GLU A 132 9.07 27.25 19.62
C GLU A 132 8.15 27.97 18.62
N ALA A 133 6.86 28.07 18.96
CA ALA A 133 5.76 28.60 18.14
C ALA A 133 5.87 30.12 17.88
N GLY A 134 7.05 30.71 18.01
CA GLY A 134 7.37 32.10 17.70
C GLY A 134 7.66 32.36 16.23
N ASP A 135 8.17 31.39 15.46
CA ASP A 135 8.46 31.59 14.03
C ASP A 135 7.57 30.73 13.15
N ARG A 136 6.53 31.36 12.61
CA ARG A 136 5.51 30.73 11.76
C ARG A 136 6.13 30.35 10.41
N GLY A 137 6.80 29.21 10.37
CA GLY A 137 7.05 28.48 9.14
C GLY A 137 5.70 28.07 8.52
N ALA A 138 5.27 28.79 7.49
CA ALA A 138 4.02 28.50 6.78
C ALA A 138 3.91 26.99 6.50
N PRO A 139 2.78 26.33 6.83
CA PRO A 139 2.66 24.91 6.62
C PRO A 139 2.79 24.66 5.12
N MET A 140 3.88 23.97 4.73
CA MET A 140 4.21 23.65 3.33
C MET A 140 3.11 22.79 2.68
N MET A 141 2.20 22.25 3.50
CA MET A 141 0.96 21.65 3.09
C MET A 141 -0.22 22.51 3.50
N ARG A 142 -1.16 22.68 2.59
CA ARG A 142 -2.48 23.28 2.79
C ARG A 142 -3.33 22.40 3.73
N MET A 143 -2.91 22.24 4.97
CA MET A 143 -3.57 21.45 6.02
C MET A 143 -4.44 22.37 6.86
N THR A 144 -5.56 21.85 7.35
CA THR A 144 -6.37 22.56 8.34
C THR A 144 -5.88 22.15 9.73
N ARG A 145 -5.37 23.11 10.50
CA ARG A 145 -5.00 22.92 11.91
C ARG A 145 -6.23 23.17 12.77
N THR A 146 -6.58 22.23 13.62
CA THR A 146 -7.58 22.40 14.67
C THR A 146 -6.91 22.12 16.01
N GLN A 147 -7.19 22.94 17.02
CA GLN A 147 -6.68 22.76 18.38
C GLN A 147 -7.89 22.60 19.30
N ASP A 148 -7.87 21.56 20.11
CA ASP A 148 -8.88 21.30 21.14
C ASP A 148 -8.44 21.92 22.48
N ASP A 149 -9.35 21.96 23.46
CA ASP A 149 -9.10 22.58 24.77
C ASP A 149 -7.98 21.88 25.58
N ASP A 150 -7.69 20.60 25.28
CA ASP A 150 -6.65 19.79 25.95
C ASP A 150 -5.24 19.92 25.33
N ASP A 151 -4.95 21.04 24.65
CA ASP A 151 -3.68 21.24 23.89
C ASP A 151 -3.40 20.16 22.82
N LEU A 152 -4.45 19.46 22.39
CA LEU A 152 -4.40 18.50 21.30
C LEU A 152 -4.51 19.23 19.95
N ILE A 153 -3.48 19.10 19.11
CA ILE A 153 -3.43 19.69 17.78
C ILE A 153 -3.65 18.61 16.72
N ARG A 154 -4.69 18.77 15.89
CA ARG A 154 -4.94 17.88 14.74
C ARG A 154 -4.64 18.57 13.43
N TYR A 155 -3.95 17.86 12.55
CA TYR A 155 -3.72 18.26 11.16
C TYR A 155 -4.61 17.44 10.23
N LEU A 156 -5.63 18.10 9.68
CA LEU A 156 -6.59 17.49 8.76
C LEU A 156 -6.13 17.64 7.30
N ALA A 157 -6.47 16.65 6.48
CA ALA A 157 -6.21 16.70 5.04
C ALA A 157 -7.12 17.76 4.35
N PRO A 158 -6.61 18.53 3.37
CA PRO A 158 -7.43 19.49 2.62
C PRO A 158 -8.63 18.81 1.92
N SER A 159 -9.80 19.44 2.03
CA SER A 159 -11.11 18.83 1.80
C SER A 159 -11.39 18.32 0.38
N ALA A 160 -10.84 18.96 -0.67
CA ALA A 160 -11.25 18.64 -2.05
C ALA A 160 -10.79 17.26 -2.55
N PHE A 161 -9.71 16.70 -1.98
CA PHE A 161 -9.13 15.42 -2.42
C PHE A 161 -8.67 14.53 -1.26
N SER A 162 -9.08 14.82 -0.02
CA SER A 162 -8.65 14.08 1.18
C SER A 162 -8.95 12.58 1.08
N ARG A 163 -10.14 12.20 0.59
CA ARG A 163 -10.55 10.80 0.41
C ARG A 163 -9.75 10.08 -0.68
N LEU A 164 -9.53 10.72 -1.83
CA LEU A 164 -8.71 10.14 -2.91
C LEU A 164 -7.25 10.00 -2.47
N ARG A 165 -6.72 10.99 -1.75
CA ARG A 165 -5.38 10.93 -1.18
C ARG A 165 -5.27 9.77 -0.20
N LEU A 166 -6.21 9.65 0.73
CA LEU A 166 -6.25 8.54 1.68
C LEU A 166 -6.30 7.19 0.95
N LEU A 167 -7.17 7.02 -0.06
CA LEU A 167 -7.23 5.82 -0.90
C LEU A 167 -5.86 5.51 -1.54
N THR A 168 -5.20 6.49 -2.15
CA THR A 168 -3.88 6.25 -2.74
C THR A 168 -2.82 5.87 -1.70
N GLY A 169 -2.95 6.38 -0.47
CA GLY A 169 -2.08 6.03 0.64
C GLY A 169 -2.33 4.61 1.15
N MET A 170 -3.60 4.22 1.27
CA MET A 170 -4.01 2.85 1.61
C MET A 170 -3.54 1.85 0.56
N VAL A 171 -3.74 2.15 -0.73
CA VAL A 171 -3.25 1.32 -1.85
C VAL A 171 -1.72 1.17 -1.79
N TYR A 172 -0.98 2.25 -1.52
CA TYR A 172 0.47 2.18 -1.36
C TYR A 172 0.89 1.33 -0.15
N ALA A 173 0.21 1.50 0.99
CA ALA A 173 0.46 0.73 2.21
C ALA A 173 0.27 -0.78 1.97
N ASN A 174 -0.71 -1.13 1.14
CA ASN A 174 -1.03 -2.50 0.73
C ASN A 174 -0.02 -3.11 -0.28
N ARG A 175 0.96 -2.34 -0.79
CA ARG A 175 2.06 -2.78 -1.68
C ARG A 175 1.61 -3.77 -2.78
N PRO A 176 0.79 -3.35 -3.75
CA PRO A 176 0.15 -4.24 -4.73
C PRO A 176 1.11 -5.11 -5.56
N TRP A 177 2.37 -4.71 -5.71
CA TRP A 177 3.40 -5.51 -6.39
C TRP A 177 3.82 -6.77 -5.61
N ARG A 178 3.60 -6.82 -4.28
CA ARG A 178 3.89 -8.02 -3.48
C ARG A 178 2.93 -9.15 -3.77
N LEU A 179 1.69 -8.87 -4.18
CA LEU A 179 0.79 -9.89 -4.71
C LEU A 179 1.41 -10.60 -5.91
N ALA A 180 1.90 -9.83 -6.90
CA ALA A 180 2.48 -10.40 -8.12
C ALA A 180 3.81 -11.14 -7.88
N LEU A 181 4.62 -10.72 -6.91
CA LEU A 181 5.95 -11.28 -6.63
C LEU A 181 5.98 -12.30 -5.48
N GLY A 182 4.97 -12.32 -4.62
CA GLY A 182 4.93 -13.14 -3.40
C GLY A 182 4.24 -14.50 -3.57
N MET A 183 3.39 -14.67 -4.58
CA MET A 183 2.58 -15.89 -4.76
C MET A 183 3.19 -16.85 -5.78
N SER A 184 4.25 -17.55 -5.37
CA SER A 184 4.99 -18.45 -6.27
C SER A 184 4.11 -19.60 -6.82
N LYS A 185 3.14 -20.11 -6.05
CA LYS A 185 2.25 -21.21 -6.49
C LYS A 185 1.22 -20.72 -7.50
N VAL A 186 0.67 -19.52 -7.29
CA VAL A 186 -0.23 -18.85 -8.25
C VAL A 186 0.44 -18.65 -9.60
N LEU A 187 1.67 -18.12 -9.59
CA LEU A 187 2.44 -17.91 -10.82
C LEU A 187 2.76 -19.23 -11.51
N MET A 188 3.17 -20.26 -10.76
CA MET A 188 3.41 -21.61 -11.28
C MET A 188 2.16 -22.21 -11.95
N ALA A 189 1.01 -22.19 -11.27
CA ALA A 189 -0.24 -22.74 -11.80
C ALA A 189 -0.72 -21.99 -13.05
N ALA A 190 -0.66 -20.66 -13.02
CA ALA A 190 -0.99 -19.83 -14.17
C ALA A 190 -0.06 -20.09 -15.34
N PHE A 191 1.26 -20.12 -15.10
CA PHE A 191 2.25 -20.38 -16.13
C PHE A 191 2.08 -21.78 -16.74
N ALA A 192 1.89 -22.82 -15.91
CA ALA A 192 1.61 -24.17 -16.38
C ALA A 192 0.35 -24.22 -17.26
N THR A 193 -0.73 -23.54 -16.84
CA THR A 193 -1.96 -23.41 -17.63
C THR A 193 -1.68 -22.73 -18.98
N GLY A 194 -0.87 -21.68 -18.99
CA GLY A 194 -0.45 -20.98 -20.20
C GLY A 194 0.40 -21.85 -21.14
N VAL A 195 1.39 -22.58 -20.61
CA VAL A 195 2.24 -23.48 -21.40
C VAL A 195 1.42 -24.60 -22.02
N VAL A 196 0.53 -25.22 -21.24
CA VAL A 196 -0.38 -26.25 -21.75
C VAL A 196 -1.29 -25.68 -22.84
N SER A 197 -1.82 -24.47 -22.65
CA SER A 197 -2.62 -23.78 -23.66
C SER A 197 -1.84 -23.50 -24.95
N LEU A 198 -0.58 -23.07 -24.85
CA LEU A 198 0.31 -22.84 -26.01
C LEU A 198 0.55 -24.11 -26.84
N ALA A 199 0.42 -25.30 -26.26
CA ALA A 199 0.64 -26.54 -26.97
C ALA A 199 -0.53 -26.93 -27.90
N TYR A 200 -1.70 -26.30 -27.73
CA TYR A 200 -2.89 -26.61 -28.52
C TYR A 200 -3.02 -25.72 -29.77
N PRO A 201 -3.06 -26.29 -30.99
CA PRO A 201 -3.21 -25.52 -32.22
C PRO A 201 -4.51 -24.70 -32.29
N THR A 202 -5.55 -25.13 -31.58
CA THR A 202 -6.81 -24.39 -31.44
C THR A 202 -6.60 -23.01 -30.80
N MET A 203 -5.65 -22.87 -29.87
CA MET A 203 -5.34 -21.57 -29.26
C MET A 203 -4.68 -20.63 -30.27
N TRP A 204 -3.86 -21.16 -31.17
CA TRP A 204 -3.22 -20.37 -32.23
C TRP A 204 -4.28 -19.83 -33.20
N GLN A 205 -5.18 -20.70 -33.68
CA GLN A 205 -6.29 -20.33 -34.56
C GLN A 205 -7.28 -19.35 -33.89
N LEU A 206 -7.58 -19.56 -32.62
CA LEU A 206 -8.50 -18.69 -31.88
C LEU A 206 -7.91 -17.29 -31.69
N SER A 207 -6.61 -17.21 -31.39
CA SER A 207 -5.91 -15.93 -31.24
C SER A 207 -5.88 -15.11 -32.53
N ASP A 208 -5.78 -15.78 -33.68
CA ASP A 208 -5.75 -15.15 -34.99
C ASP A 208 -7.12 -14.61 -35.41
N THR A 209 -8.20 -15.33 -35.06
CA THR A 209 -9.56 -15.01 -35.49
C THR A 209 -10.34 -14.07 -34.55
N MET A 210 -9.95 -13.96 -33.28
CA MET A 210 -10.69 -13.19 -32.28
C MET A 210 -10.65 -11.67 -32.50
N GLY A 211 -9.54 -11.15 -33.02
CA GLY A 211 -9.28 -9.72 -33.10
C GLY A 211 -9.11 -9.02 -31.74
N PRO A 212 -8.60 -7.77 -31.71
CA PRO A 212 -8.16 -7.13 -30.46
C PRO A 212 -9.29 -6.85 -29.44
N TRP A 213 -10.50 -6.58 -29.91
CA TRP A 213 -11.64 -6.31 -29.04
C TRP A 213 -12.03 -7.54 -28.20
N ARG A 214 -12.10 -8.73 -28.81
CA ARG A 214 -12.43 -9.96 -28.09
C ARG A 214 -11.31 -10.36 -27.13
N LEU A 215 -10.05 -10.17 -27.52
CA LEU A 215 -8.91 -10.40 -26.61
C LEU A 215 -8.96 -9.47 -25.40
N SER A 216 -9.28 -8.19 -25.63
CA SER A 216 -9.46 -7.22 -24.54
C SER A 216 -10.59 -7.65 -23.60
N ALA A 217 -11.73 -8.10 -24.14
CA ALA A 217 -12.84 -8.61 -23.35
C ALA A 217 -12.45 -9.86 -22.53
N VAL A 218 -11.69 -10.80 -23.11
CA VAL A 218 -11.17 -11.98 -22.40
C VAL A 218 -10.24 -11.57 -21.27
N THR A 219 -9.31 -10.64 -21.50
CA THR A 219 -8.41 -10.14 -20.44
C THR A 219 -9.19 -9.45 -19.32
N LEU A 220 -10.18 -8.61 -19.66
CA LEU A 220 -11.02 -7.94 -18.67
C LEU A 220 -11.83 -8.95 -17.84
N LEU A 221 -12.45 -9.93 -18.48
CA LEU A 221 -13.21 -10.98 -17.80
C LEU A 221 -12.32 -11.87 -16.92
N ALA A 222 -11.15 -12.27 -17.41
CA ALA A 222 -10.19 -13.06 -16.63
C ALA A 222 -9.65 -12.28 -15.43
N THR A 223 -9.37 -10.99 -15.61
CA THR A 223 -8.94 -10.08 -14.55
C THR A 223 -10.04 -9.94 -13.49
N ALA A 224 -11.28 -9.67 -13.91
CA ALA A 224 -12.42 -9.56 -13.01
C ALA A 224 -12.67 -10.87 -12.24
N ALA A 225 -12.60 -12.02 -12.94
CA ALA A 225 -12.78 -13.32 -12.32
C ALA A 225 -11.70 -13.60 -11.26
N LEU A 226 -10.42 -13.31 -11.54
CA LEU A 226 -9.34 -13.50 -10.57
C LEU A 226 -9.48 -12.54 -9.37
N ILE A 227 -9.89 -11.28 -9.60
CA ILE A 227 -10.15 -10.34 -8.50
C ILE A 227 -11.30 -10.84 -7.63
N ILE A 228 -12.43 -11.24 -8.23
CA ILE A 228 -13.57 -11.80 -7.49
C ILE A 228 -13.16 -13.03 -6.71
N TRP A 229 -12.40 -13.93 -7.34
CA TRP A 229 -11.87 -15.13 -6.68
C TRP A 229 -11.03 -14.77 -5.45
N LEU A 230 -10.05 -13.88 -5.57
CA LEU A 230 -9.22 -13.45 -4.44
C LEU A 230 -10.03 -12.79 -3.31
N ILE A 231 -11.06 -12.02 -3.66
CA ILE A 231 -11.94 -11.39 -2.68
C ILE A 231 -12.74 -12.44 -1.89
N VAL A 232 -13.30 -13.42 -2.59
CA VAL A 232 -14.15 -14.47 -1.99
C VAL A 232 -13.31 -15.46 -1.20
N GLU A 233 -12.21 -15.95 -1.78
CA GLU A 233 -11.38 -17.01 -1.19
C GLU A 233 -10.69 -16.54 0.11
N HIS A 234 -10.26 -15.29 0.16
CA HIS A 234 -9.52 -14.77 1.32
C HIS A 234 -10.35 -13.81 2.21
N ASP A 235 -11.68 -13.81 2.06
CA ASP A 235 -12.62 -13.00 2.84
C ASP A 235 -12.21 -11.50 2.94
N LEU A 236 -11.70 -10.95 1.83
CA LEU A 236 -11.14 -9.58 1.78
C LEU A 236 -12.21 -8.48 1.81
N TRP A 237 -13.49 -8.84 1.80
CA TRP A 237 -14.61 -7.93 1.68
C TRP A 237 -15.21 -7.56 3.04
N GLU A 238 -15.14 -6.29 3.40
CA GLU A 238 -15.74 -5.79 4.64
C GLU A 238 -17.25 -5.65 4.50
N ARG A 239 -17.99 -6.21 5.46
CA ARG A 239 -19.45 -6.13 5.58
C ARG A 239 -19.81 -5.23 6.76
N PRO A 240 -20.35 -4.02 6.52
CA PRO A 240 -20.66 -3.07 7.59
C PRO A 240 -21.90 -3.51 8.37
N THR A 241 -21.93 -3.23 9.68
CA THR A 241 -23.05 -3.50 10.58
C THR A 241 -23.80 -2.24 11.03
N SER A 242 -23.21 -1.05 10.85
CA SER A 242 -23.83 0.27 11.10
C SER A 242 -23.65 1.25 9.92
N ASP A 243 -24.39 2.37 9.93
CA ASP A 243 -24.30 3.40 8.88
C ASP A 243 -22.93 4.11 8.84
N GLU A 244 -22.31 4.35 10.00
CA GLU A 244 -20.95 4.91 10.09
C GLU A 244 -19.90 3.92 9.59
N GLU A 245 -20.06 2.63 9.88
CA GLU A 245 -19.22 1.56 9.32
C GLU A 245 -19.39 1.43 7.81
N ARG A 246 -20.55 1.80 7.26
CA ARG A 246 -20.84 1.67 5.83
C ARG A 246 -19.94 2.56 4.98
N GLU A 247 -19.75 3.82 5.38
CA GLU A 247 -18.85 4.73 4.66
C GLU A 247 -17.38 4.31 4.80
N ARG A 248 -17.02 3.68 5.92
CA ARG A 248 -15.68 3.09 6.14
C ARG A 248 -15.45 1.89 5.24
N ALA A 249 -16.38 0.94 5.24
CA ALA A 249 -16.32 -0.27 4.43
C ALA A 249 -16.24 0.06 2.94
N VAL A 250 -16.92 1.12 2.47
CA VAL A 250 -16.81 1.56 1.07
C VAL A 250 -15.38 1.99 0.73
N LEU A 251 -14.72 2.77 1.59
CA LEU A 251 -13.35 3.21 1.35
C LEU A 251 -12.36 2.05 1.38
N TYR A 252 -12.54 1.13 2.32
CA TYR A 252 -11.72 -0.06 2.46
C TYR A 252 -11.88 -1.01 1.26
N ASN A 253 -13.11 -1.36 0.92
CA ASN A 253 -13.41 -2.21 -0.23
C ASN A 253 -12.92 -1.57 -1.53
N ALA A 254 -13.04 -0.24 -1.69
CA ALA A 254 -12.48 0.47 -2.84
C ALA A 254 -10.96 0.36 -2.89
N SER A 255 -10.26 0.57 -1.77
CA SER A 255 -8.81 0.39 -1.70
C SER A 255 -8.39 -1.05 -2.01
N THR A 256 -9.09 -2.04 -1.45
CA THR A 256 -8.85 -3.47 -1.73
C THR A 256 -9.01 -3.78 -3.21
N VAL A 257 -10.13 -3.38 -3.85
CA VAL A 257 -10.36 -3.61 -5.29
C VAL A 257 -9.30 -2.93 -6.14
N VAL A 258 -8.91 -1.69 -5.83
CA VAL A 258 -7.86 -0.97 -6.57
C VAL A 258 -6.50 -1.65 -6.42
N THR A 259 -6.12 -2.04 -5.21
CA THR A 259 -4.87 -2.77 -4.94
C THR A 259 -4.84 -4.09 -5.70
N LEU A 260 -5.90 -4.90 -5.59
CA LEU A 260 -6.01 -6.19 -6.29
C LEU A 260 -5.96 -5.99 -7.80
N THR A 261 -6.64 -4.97 -8.34
CA THR A 261 -6.60 -4.66 -9.77
C THR A 261 -5.17 -4.36 -10.24
N ILE A 262 -4.44 -3.50 -9.51
CA ILE A 262 -3.05 -3.17 -9.85
C ILE A 262 -2.17 -4.43 -9.77
N GLY A 263 -2.31 -5.21 -8.70
CA GLY A 263 -1.56 -6.46 -8.52
C GLY A 263 -1.82 -7.47 -9.64
N VAL A 264 -3.08 -7.70 -10.00
CA VAL A 264 -3.49 -8.63 -11.07
C VAL A 264 -3.04 -8.13 -12.45
N VAL A 265 -3.08 -6.82 -12.71
CA VAL A 265 -2.56 -6.26 -13.98
C VAL A 265 -1.06 -6.48 -14.10
N ILE A 266 -0.29 -6.24 -13.03
CA ILE A 266 1.16 -6.51 -13.00
C ILE A 266 1.43 -8.00 -13.21
N PHE A 267 0.68 -8.87 -12.52
CA PHE A 267 0.75 -10.32 -12.67
C PHE A 267 0.46 -10.78 -14.10
N HIS A 268 -0.61 -10.29 -14.71
CA HIS A 268 -0.99 -10.59 -16.09
C HIS A 268 0.09 -10.12 -17.08
N ALA A 269 0.66 -8.93 -16.88
CA ALA A 269 1.75 -8.42 -17.72
C ALA A 269 3.00 -9.30 -17.62
N GLY A 270 3.35 -9.76 -16.41
CA GLY A 270 4.45 -10.71 -16.19
C GLY A 270 4.22 -12.04 -16.91
N LEU A 271 3.03 -12.61 -16.78
CA LEU A 271 2.63 -13.84 -17.50
C LEU A 271 2.68 -13.66 -19.00
N PHE A 272 2.16 -12.54 -19.52
CA PHE A 272 2.19 -12.22 -20.94
C PHE A 272 3.61 -12.21 -21.48
N ILE A 273 4.54 -11.54 -20.80
CA ILE A 273 5.96 -11.50 -21.21
C ILE A 273 6.57 -12.91 -21.17
N LEU A 274 6.34 -13.65 -20.09
CA LEU A 274 6.89 -15.00 -19.92
C LEU A 274 6.38 -15.96 -21.00
N LEU A 275 5.08 -15.91 -21.31
CA LEU A 275 4.45 -16.74 -22.34
C LEU A 275 4.83 -16.29 -23.74
N LEU A 276 5.04 -14.99 -23.99
CA LEU A 276 5.55 -14.48 -25.26
C LEU A 276 6.96 -15.01 -25.54
N VAL A 277 7.85 -14.95 -24.54
CA VAL A 277 9.21 -15.51 -24.64
C VAL A 277 9.15 -17.02 -24.85
N THR A 278 8.28 -17.70 -24.11
CA THR A 278 8.10 -19.16 -24.24
C THR A 278 7.61 -19.54 -25.63
N ALA A 279 6.59 -18.86 -26.16
CA ALA A 279 6.06 -19.10 -27.49
C ALA A 279 7.10 -18.84 -28.58
N TRP A 280 7.83 -17.73 -28.48
CA TRP A 280 8.90 -17.38 -29.40
C TRP A 280 10.03 -18.42 -29.42
N TRP A 281 10.40 -18.95 -28.25
CA TRP A 281 11.46 -19.95 -28.12
C TRP A 281 11.05 -21.35 -28.56
N THR A 282 9.82 -21.78 -28.23
CA THR A 282 9.41 -23.19 -28.33
C THR A 282 8.65 -23.54 -29.60
N ILE A 283 7.95 -22.59 -30.23
CA ILE A 283 6.98 -22.89 -31.29
C ILE A 283 7.58 -22.59 -32.67
N PRO A 284 7.78 -23.60 -33.55
CA PRO A 284 8.25 -23.37 -34.90
C PRO A 284 7.26 -22.53 -35.72
N PRO A 285 7.67 -21.43 -36.38
CA PRO A 285 6.78 -20.60 -37.18
C PRO A 285 6.04 -21.36 -38.28
N GLN A 286 6.67 -22.41 -38.84
CA GLN A 286 6.08 -23.24 -39.89
C GLN A 286 4.86 -24.03 -39.37
N MET A 287 4.91 -24.57 -38.15
CA MET A 287 3.77 -25.27 -37.55
C MET A 287 2.59 -24.32 -37.37
N VAL A 288 2.83 -23.12 -36.86
CA VAL A 288 1.77 -22.13 -36.65
C VAL A 288 1.19 -21.69 -38.00
N SER A 289 2.04 -21.39 -39.00
CA SER A 289 1.57 -20.99 -40.34
C SER A 289 0.67 -22.03 -41.01
N GLN A 290 0.95 -23.33 -40.80
CA GLN A 290 0.13 -24.41 -41.35
C GLN A 290 -1.25 -24.48 -40.69
N ASN A 291 -1.34 -24.08 -39.41
CA ASN A 291 -2.59 -24.11 -38.66
C ASN A 291 -3.44 -22.85 -38.87
N ILE A 292 -2.83 -21.69 -39.11
CA ILE A 292 -3.54 -20.41 -39.31
C ILE A 292 -3.72 -20.03 -40.79
N GLY A 293 -2.97 -20.65 -41.71
CA GLY A 293 -3.12 -20.47 -43.15
C GLY A 293 -2.41 -19.26 -43.75
N HIS A 294 -1.53 -18.58 -43.00
CA HIS A 294 -0.70 -17.47 -43.48
C HIS A 294 0.66 -17.41 -42.77
N PRO A 295 1.63 -16.63 -43.30
CA PRO A 295 2.94 -16.48 -42.66
C PRO A 295 2.82 -15.90 -41.24
N VAL A 296 3.67 -16.39 -40.34
CA VAL A 296 3.73 -15.93 -38.94
C VAL A 296 4.55 -14.65 -38.86
N GLY A 297 3.93 -13.60 -38.32
CA GLY A 297 4.62 -12.35 -37.98
C GLY A 297 4.72 -12.14 -36.46
N PRO A 298 5.41 -11.07 -36.03
CA PRO A 298 5.46 -10.68 -34.61
C PRO A 298 4.08 -10.45 -34.00
N SER A 299 3.13 -9.93 -34.78
CA SER A 299 1.74 -9.74 -34.36
C SER A 299 1.05 -11.05 -33.98
N THR A 300 1.28 -12.13 -34.75
CA THR A 300 0.72 -13.46 -34.45
C THR A 300 1.19 -13.95 -33.08
N LEU A 301 2.47 -13.81 -32.77
CA LEU A 301 3.03 -14.18 -31.46
C LEU A 301 2.45 -13.32 -30.33
N LEU A 302 2.29 -12.01 -30.55
CA LEU A 302 1.70 -11.10 -29.56
C LEU A 302 0.24 -11.43 -29.26
N LEU A 303 -0.59 -11.65 -30.28
CA LEU A 303 -2.01 -11.99 -30.11
C LEU A 303 -2.18 -13.36 -29.44
N MET A 304 -1.34 -14.33 -29.79
CA MET A 304 -1.31 -15.65 -29.16
C MET A 304 -0.91 -15.56 -27.69
N ALA A 305 0.18 -14.88 -27.37
CA ALA A 305 0.60 -14.67 -25.99
C ALA A 305 -0.46 -13.91 -25.18
N TRP A 306 -1.15 -12.95 -25.78
CA TRP A 306 -2.23 -12.19 -25.14
C TRP A 306 -3.41 -13.10 -24.78
N LEU A 307 -3.94 -13.87 -25.75
CA LEU A 307 -5.03 -14.81 -25.49
C LEU A 307 -4.65 -15.81 -24.39
N VAL A 308 -3.46 -16.41 -24.51
CA VAL A 308 -3.01 -17.45 -23.58
C VAL A 308 -2.73 -16.87 -22.20
N ALA A 309 -2.23 -15.64 -22.08
CA ALA A 309 -2.10 -14.96 -20.80
C ALA A 309 -3.47 -14.75 -20.13
N GLY A 310 -4.53 -14.46 -20.91
CA GLY A 310 -5.90 -14.39 -20.41
C GLY A 310 -6.36 -15.72 -19.78
N VAL A 311 -6.14 -16.84 -20.48
CA VAL A 311 -6.46 -18.18 -19.96
C VAL A 311 -5.59 -18.55 -18.76
N ALA A 312 -4.28 -18.26 -18.82
CA ALA A 312 -3.35 -18.47 -17.72
C ALA A 312 -3.76 -17.72 -16.45
N THR A 313 -4.30 -16.50 -16.59
CA THR A 313 -4.79 -15.70 -15.46
C THR A 313 -5.91 -16.42 -14.71
N LEU A 314 -6.79 -17.14 -15.41
CA LEU A 314 -7.81 -17.99 -14.78
C LEU A 314 -7.16 -19.20 -14.06
N GLY A 315 -6.11 -19.79 -14.64
CA GLY A 315 -5.32 -20.84 -13.98
C GLY A 315 -4.64 -20.37 -12.69
N GLY A 316 -4.30 -19.08 -12.59
CA GLY A 316 -3.78 -18.46 -11.38
C GLY A 316 -4.75 -18.51 -10.20
N ALA A 317 -6.06 -18.36 -10.46
CA ALA A 317 -7.09 -18.49 -9.43
C ALA A 317 -7.05 -19.88 -8.77
N LEU A 318 -6.95 -20.94 -9.57
CA LEU A 318 -6.78 -22.31 -9.06
C LEU A 318 -5.50 -22.49 -8.24
N GLY A 319 -4.42 -21.81 -8.63
CA GLY A 319 -3.17 -21.80 -7.88
C GLY A 319 -3.25 -21.08 -6.54
N SER A 320 -4.15 -20.10 -6.40
CA SER A 320 -4.26 -19.28 -5.19
C SER A 320 -4.89 -20.02 -4.02
N GLY A 321 -5.80 -20.97 -4.27
CA GLY A 321 -6.32 -21.86 -3.22
C GLY A 321 -5.29 -22.87 -2.68
N MET A 322 -4.09 -22.95 -3.28
CA MET A 322 -2.97 -23.74 -2.76
C MET A 322 -1.93 -22.86 -2.04
N GLU A 323 -2.09 -21.54 -2.10
CA GLU A 323 -1.24 -20.58 -1.38
C GLU A 323 -1.72 -20.49 0.07
N ASP A 324 -0.80 -20.37 1.02
CA ASP A 324 -1.19 -20.28 2.43
C ASP A 324 -1.92 -18.93 2.67
N ASP A 325 -3.06 -18.93 3.36
CA ASP A 325 -3.86 -17.72 3.61
C ASP A 325 -3.05 -16.57 4.20
N GLU A 326 -2.10 -16.88 5.09
CA GLU A 326 -1.18 -15.91 5.68
C GLU A 326 -0.23 -15.28 4.65
N ALA A 327 0.20 -16.04 3.64
CA ALA A 327 1.07 -15.53 2.57
C ALA A 327 0.30 -14.55 1.66
N VAL A 328 -0.96 -14.86 1.34
CA VAL A 328 -1.81 -13.96 0.53
C VAL A 328 -2.19 -12.72 1.31
N LYS A 329 -2.60 -12.86 2.58
CA LYS A 329 -2.88 -11.73 3.47
C LYS A 329 -1.63 -10.85 3.68
N ALA A 330 -0.43 -11.43 3.84
CA ALA A 330 0.81 -10.67 3.95
C ALA A 330 1.26 -9.97 2.66
N ALA A 331 0.81 -10.45 1.50
CA ALA A 331 1.03 -9.81 0.22
C ALA A 331 0.02 -8.70 -0.08
N THR A 332 -1.19 -8.77 0.51
CA THR A 332 -2.32 -7.84 0.25
C THR A 332 -2.42 -6.70 1.26
N TYR A 333 -2.05 -6.95 2.52
CA TYR A 333 -2.34 -6.05 3.64
C TYR A 333 -1.13 -5.68 4.49
N GLY A 334 -1.21 -4.49 5.10
CA GLY A 334 -0.34 -4.05 6.19
C GLY A 334 -0.44 -4.98 7.41
N ALA A 335 0.52 -4.88 8.34
CA ALA A 335 0.68 -5.85 9.42
C ALA A 335 -0.52 -5.92 10.37
N ARG A 336 -1.22 -4.79 10.55
CA ARG A 336 -2.43 -4.71 11.39
C ARG A 336 -3.69 -5.18 10.71
N GLN A 337 -3.89 -4.84 9.43
CA GLN A 337 -5.10 -5.26 8.72
C GLN A 337 -5.17 -6.79 8.63
N ARG A 338 -4.02 -7.51 8.65
CA ARG A 338 -3.98 -8.97 8.86
C ARG A 338 -4.59 -9.45 10.18
N LYS A 339 -4.29 -8.80 11.31
CA LYS A 339 -4.77 -9.20 12.65
C LYS A 339 -6.29 -9.03 12.83
N ARG A 340 -6.95 -8.26 11.96
CA ARG A 340 -8.42 -8.07 11.99
C ARG A 340 -9.17 -9.22 11.31
N PHE A 341 -8.51 -9.97 10.43
CA PHE A 341 -9.05 -11.12 9.70
C PHE A 341 -8.46 -12.46 10.16
N SER A 342 -7.76 -12.50 11.30
CA SER A 342 -7.12 -13.69 11.88
C SER A 342 -7.94 -14.30 13.00
#